data_AF-A0A420I6P7-F1
#
_entry.id   AF-A0A420I6P7-F1
#
_cell.length_a   1.000
_cell.length_b   1.000
_cell.length_c   1.000
_cell.angle_alpha   90.00
_cell.angle_beta   90.00
_cell.angle_gamma   90.00
#
_symmetry.space_group_name_H-M   'P 1'
#
loop_
_entity.id
_entity.type
_entity.pdbx_description
1 polymer ?
#
loop_
_entity_poly.entity_id
_entity_poly.type
_entity_poly.pdbx_seq_one_letter_code
_entity_poly.pdbx_strand_id
1 'polypeptide(L)'
;MEPKRILPEIYKMGADKHAHEFHLLFPSITPSHLENLRKRSANAKMHAYCPYSNFRVGASLLTADGANIENSSYPVGICAERVALGKAVFAMSFNGARVDEVDRSKRFIALGITTDEDTSVSPCGMCRQFLREFCRPDMPIMLFNKDGDFTVLSIEQAGIMK
;
A
#
# COMPACT_ATOMS: atom_id res chain seq x y z
N MET A 1 -23.26 -9.30 -2.43
CA MET A 1 -22.42 -9.87 -1.37
C MET A 1 -21.91 -8.70 -0.55
N GLU A 2 -22.23 -8.62 0.73
CA GLU A 2 -21.58 -7.64 1.60
C GLU A 2 -20.07 -7.89 1.61
N PRO A 3 -19.23 -6.84 1.55
CA PRO A 3 -17.80 -7.01 1.75
C PRO A 3 -17.58 -7.60 3.13
N LYS A 4 -16.94 -8.79 3.19
CA LYS A 4 -16.55 -9.39 4.47
C LYS A 4 -15.75 -8.35 5.25
N ARG A 5 -16.25 -7.97 6.42
CA ARG A 5 -15.58 -7.01 7.29
C ARG A 5 -14.28 -7.63 7.78
N ILE A 6 -13.17 -7.25 7.15
CA ILE A 6 -11.83 -7.64 7.61
C ILE A 6 -11.60 -6.85 8.88
N LEU A 7 -11.67 -7.52 10.04
CA LEU A 7 -11.23 -6.92 11.28
C LEU A 7 -9.71 -6.71 11.18
N PRO A 8 -9.16 -5.60 11.70
CA PRO A 8 -7.72 -5.39 11.72
C PRO A 8 -7.07 -6.45 12.64
N GLU A 9 -6.73 -7.59 12.06
CA GLU A 9 -5.94 -8.64 12.69
C GLU A 9 -4.47 -8.43 12.31
N ILE A 10 -3.59 -8.68 13.28
CA ILE A 10 -2.14 -8.66 13.06
C ILE A 10 -1.75 -10.04 12.53
N TYR A 11 -1.37 -10.09 11.26
CA TYR A 11 -0.79 -11.26 10.63
C TYR A 11 0.72 -11.26 10.87
N LYS A 12 1.22 -12.38 11.41
CA LYS A 12 2.65 -12.60 11.60
C LYS A 12 3.25 -13.37 10.43
N MET A 13 4.39 -12.91 9.92
CA MET A 13 5.12 -13.66 8.91
C MET A 13 5.66 -14.96 9.50
N GLY A 14 5.46 -16.09 8.79
CA GLY A 14 5.99 -17.40 9.19
C GLY A 14 5.15 -18.18 10.23
N ALA A 15 3.98 -17.68 10.62
CA ALA A 15 3.03 -18.44 11.43
C ALA A 15 2.01 -19.17 10.54
N ASP A 16 2.12 -20.51 10.45
CA ASP A 16 1.35 -21.36 9.52
C ASP A 16 -0.17 -21.16 9.54
N LYS A 17 -0.74 -20.77 10.70
CA LYS A 17 -2.19 -20.57 10.86
C LYS A 17 -2.70 -19.26 10.25
N HIS A 18 -1.96 -18.15 10.45
CA HIS A 18 -2.34 -16.83 9.96
C HIS A 18 -2.14 -16.68 8.44
N ALA A 19 -1.16 -17.40 7.87
CA ALA A 19 -0.93 -17.41 6.43
C ALA A 19 -2.10 -18.06 5.66
N HIS A 20 -2.72 -19.10 6.23
CA HIS A 20 -3.88 -19.76 5.63
C HIS A 20 -5.11 -18.84 5.63
N GLU A 21 -5.42 -18.19 6.75
CA GLU A 21 -6.55 -17.25 6.87
C GLU A 21 -6.40 -16.04 5.93
N PHE A 22 -5.19 -15.47 5.85
CA PHE A 22 -4.89 -14.40 4.88
C PHE A 22 -5.19 -14.84 3.45
N HIS A 23 -4.74 -16.03 3.05
CA HIS A 23 -4.94 -16.53 1.69
C HIS A 23 -6.42 -16.86 1.39
N LEU A 24 -7.20 -17.26 2.40
CA LEU A 24 -8.66 -17.40 2.27
C LEU A 24 -9.36 -16.06 2.04
N LEU A 25 -8.86 -14.97 2.63
CA LEU A 25 -9.39 -13.63 2.44
C LEU A 25 -8.93 -12.99 1.13
N PHE A 26 -7.70 -13.27 0.70
CA PHE A 26 -7.07 -12.68 -0.49
C PHE A 26 -6.45 -13.76 -1.40
N PRO A 27 -7.27 -14.59 -2.07
CA PRO A 27 -6.79 -15.74 -2.84
C PRO A 27 -5.95 -15.34 -4.07
N SER A 28 -6.09 -14.11 -4.57
CA SER A 28 -5.27 -13.56 -5.65
C SER A 28 -3.85 -13.18 -5.22
N ILE A 29 -3.58 -13.08 -3.92
CA ILE A 29 -2.27 -12.72 -3.38
C ILE A 29 -1.52 -13.99 -3.02
N THR A 30 -0.52 -14.30 -3.83
CA THR A 30 0.40 -15.41 -3.58
C THR A 30 1.41 -15.03 -2.48
N PRO A 31 2.04 -16.01 -1.82
CA PRO A 31 3.13 -15.73 -0.88
C PRO A 31 4.28 -14.92 -1.51
N SER A 32 4.56 -15.17 -2.80
CA SER A 32 5.56 -14.40 -3.56
C SER A 32 5.14 -12.94 -3.75
N HIS A 33 3.86 -12.66 -4.02
CA HIS A 33 3.37 -11.28 -4.08
C HIS A 33 3.56 -10.57 -2.75
N LEU A 34 3.18 -11.19 -1.64
CA LEU A 34 3.33 -10.61 -0.30
C LEU A 34 4.78 -10.27 0.02
N GLU A 35 5.69 -11.22 -0.21
CA GLU A 35 7.11 -11.02 0.06
C GLU A 35 7.73 -9.95 -0.84
N ASN A 36 7.31 -9.87 -2.11
CA ASN A 36 7.73 -8.82 -3.01
C ASN A 36 7.25 -7.43 -2.56
N LEU A 37 5.98 -7.30 -2.14
CA LEU A 37 5.45 -6.04 -1.62
C LEU A 37 6.22 -5.56 -0.39
N ARG A 38 6.52 -6.48 0.53
CA ARG A 38 7.30 -6.18 1.74
C ARG A 38 8.71 -5.76 1.40
N LYS A 39 9.46 -6.57 0.64
CA LYS A 39 10.86 -6.26 0.25
C LYS A 39 10.97 -4.96 -0.51
N ARG A 40 10.11 -4.74 -1.50
CA ARG A 40 10.15 -3.54 -2.35
C ARG A 40 9.78 -2.29 -1.56
N SER A 41 8.76 -2.33 -0.71
CA SER A 41 8.40 -1.18 0.12
C SER A 41 9.46 -0.89 1.20
N ALA A 42 10.06 -1.92 1.81
CA ALA A 42 11.17 -1.75 2.75
C ALA A 42 12.41 -1.14 2.08
N ASN A 43 12.77 -1.59 0.86
CA ASN A 43 13.85 -0.99 0.10
C ASN A 43 13.53 0.46 -0.30
N ALA A 44 12.31 0.74 -0.74
CA ALA A 44 11.88 2.09 -1.09
C ALA A 44 11.97 3.06 0.10
N LYS A 45 11.60 2.61 1.31
CA LYS A 45 11.70 3.38 2.56
C LYS A 45 13.12 3.96 2.79
N MET A 46 14.17 3.25 2.35
CA MET A 46 15.56 3.71 2.48
C MET A 46 15.87 4.96 1.64
N HIS A 47 15.02 5.30 0.68
CA HIS A 47 15.14 6.48 -0.17
C HIS A 47 14.26 7.65 0.29
N ALA A 48 13.65 7.56 1.47
CA ALA A 48 12.84 8.64 2.02
C ALA A 48 13.69 9.91 2.22
N TYR A 49 13.17 11.05 1.75
CA TYR A 49 13.70 12.36 2.07
C TYR A 49 12.80 12.98 3.13
N CYS A 50 13.18 12.87 4.40
CA CYS A 50 12.33 13.32 5.51
C CYS A 50 13.11 13.99 6.65
N PRO A 51 13.86 15.08 6.37
CA PRO A 51 14.69 15.73 7.38
C PRO A 51 13.88 16.46 8.47
N TYR A 52 12.58 16.70 8.26
CA TYR A 52 11.75 17.48 9.18
C TYR A 52 11.08 16.56 10.21
N SER A 53 10.50 15.44 9.79
CA SER A 53 9.88 14.48 10.72
C SER A 53 10.80 13.34 11.15
N ASN A 54 11.83 13.02 10.37
CA ASN A 54 12.62 11.78 10.47
C ASN A 54 11.76 10.50 10.39
N PHE A 55 10.55 10.59 9.87
CA PHE A 55 9.60 9.50 9.76
C PHE A 55 9.64 8.90 8.35
N ARG A 56 10.27 7.74 8.20
CA ARG A 56 10.44 7.08 6.91
C ARG A 56 9.29 6.13 6.59
N VAL A 57 8.71 6.31 5.42
CA VAL A 57 7.67 5.45 4.87
C VAL A 57 8.08 5.00 3.48
N GLY A 58 7.95 3.71 3.20
CA GLY A 58 8.03 3.14 1.87
C GLY A 58 6.71 2.52 1.46
N ALA A 59 6.40 2.58 0.17
CA ALA A 59 5.22 1.95 -0.40
C ALA A 59 5.58 1.21 -1.69
N SER A 60 4.90 0.11 -1.97
CA SER A 60 5.10 -0.67 -3.18
C SER A 60 3.79 -1.21 -3.72
N LEU A 61 3.57 -0.97 -5.01
CA LEU A 61 2.79 -1.85 -5.88
C LEU A 61 3.73 -2.95 -6.39
N LEU A 62 3.21 -4.01 -7.02
CA LEU A 62 4.07 -5.00 -7.67
C LEU A 62 4.88 -4.41 -8.85
N THR A 63 4.40 -3.32 -9.44
CA THR A 63 4.98 -2.69 -10.64
C THR A 63 5.75 -1.40 -10.37
N ALA A 64 5.60 -0.79 -9.19
CA ALA A 64 6.21 0.48 -8.84
C ALA A 64 6.37 0.63 -7.33
N ASP A 65 7.25 1.53 -6.91
CA ASP A 65 7.54 1.79 -5.51
C ASP A 65 7.83 3.28 -5.25
N GLY A 66 7.79 3.67 -3.99
CA GLY A 66 7.93 5.05 -3.58
C GLY A 66 8.30 5.20 -2.11
N ALA A 67 8.87 6.35 -1.79
CA ALA A 67 9.20 6.77 -0.44
C ALA A 67 8.57 8.14 -0.19
N ASN A 68 8.35 8.51 1.08
CA ASN A 68 7.91 9.87 1.37
C ASN A 68 9.01 10.89 1.08
N ILE A 69 8.60 12.05 0.56
CA ILE A 69 9.47 13.18 0.22
C ILE A 69 8.87 14.41 0.88
N GLU A 70 9.59 14.96 1.83
CA GLU A 70 9.20 16.16 2.57
C GLU A 70 9.69 17.43 1.90
N ASN A 71 9.12 18.54 2.35
CA ASN A 71 9.50 19.87 1.92
C ASN A 71 9.34 20.82 3.12
N SER A 72 10.12 21.90 3.17
CA SER A 72 9.97 22.93 4.20
C SER A 72 8.58 23.57 4.18
N SER A 73 7.94 23.64 3.02
CA SER A 73 6.51 23.91 2.88
C SER A 73 5.73 22.59 3.04
N TYR A 74 5.30 22.30 4.27
CA TYR A 74 4.72 21.00 4.65
C TYR A 74 3.58 20.52 3.73
N PRO A 75 2.66 21.38 3.24
CA PRO A 75 1.59 20.94 2.34
C PRO A 75 2.07 20.36 0.99
N VAL A 76 3.31 20.68 0.58
CA VAL A 76 3.89 20.23 -0.70
C VAL A 76 4.47 18.81 -0.59
N GLY A 77 4.72 18.33 0.63
CA GLY A 77 5.23 16.98 0.86
C GLY A 77 4.33 15.89 0.25
N ILE A 78 4.97 14.83 -0.25
CA ILE A 78 4.29 13.71 -0.88
C ILE A 78 4.57 12.41 -0.14
N CYS A 79 3.51 11.68 0.18
CA CYS A 79 3.59 10.41 0.89
C CYS A 79 4.03 9.29 -0.06
N ALA A 80 4.60 8.22 0.51
CA ALA A 80 5.14 7.10 -0.24
C ALA A 80 4.11 6.46 -1.19
N GLU A 81 2.85 6.32 -0.73
CA GLU A 81 1.76 5.72 -1.50
C GLU A 81 1.45 6.53 -2.76
N ARG A 82 1.43 7.87 -2.62
CA ARG A 82 1.19 8.78 -3.75
C ARG A 82 2.35 8.76 -4.74
N VAL A 83 3.59 8.63 -4.27
CA VAL A 83 4.76 8.44 -5.14
C VAL A 83 4.66 7.13 -5.91
N ALA A 84 4.43 6.01 -5.22
CA ALA A 84 4.38 4.67 -5.84
C ALA A 84 3.24 4.57 -6.88
N LEU A 85 2.03 4.98 -6.50
CA LEU A 85 0.87 4.94 -7.40
C LEU A 85 1.00 5.95 -8.54
N GLY A 86 1.48 7.16 -8.26
CA GLY A 86 1.73 8.17 -9.29
C GLY A 86 2.71 7.70 -10.36
N LYS A 87 3.82 7.07 -9.96
CA LYS A 87 4.76 6.44 -10.91
C LYS A 87 4.09 5.36 -11.74
N ALA A 88 3.29 4.48 -11.12
CA ALA A 88 2.62 3.41 -11.84
C ALA A 88 1.59 3.96 -12.86
N VAL A 89 0.78 4.93 -12.45
CA VAL A 89 -0.20 5.61 -13.31
C VAL A 89 0.49 6.29 -14.48
N PHE A 90 1.57 7.03 -14.22
CA PHE A 90 2.34 7.69 -15.27
C PHE A 90 3.02 6.71 -16.23
N ALA A 91 3.62 5.63 -15.73
CA ALA A 91 4.23 4.61 -16.58
C ALA A 91 3.21 3.96 -17.55
N MET A 92 1.96 3.79 -17.10
CA MET A 92 0.90 3.23 -17.95
C MET A 92 0.51 4.13 -19.12
N SER A 93 0.61 5.45 -19.00
CA SER A 93 0.23 6.35 -20.09
C SER A 93 1.10 6.19 -21.34
N PHE A 94 2.31 5.63 -21.21
CA PHE A 94 3.20 5.36 -22.34
C PHE A 94 2.85 4.08 -23.10
N ASN A 95 2.06 3.17 -22.52
CA ASN A 95 1.72 1.89 -23.12
C ASN A 95 0.40 1.93 -23.94
N GLY A 96 -0.07 3.14 -24.30
CA GLY A 96 -1.32 3.34 -25.05
C GLY A 96 -2.60 3.01 -24.25
N ALA A 97 -2.45 2.46 -23.05
CA ALA A 97 -3.51 2.26 -22.07
C ALA A 97 -3.95 3.63 -21.55
N ARG A 98 -4.99 4.21 -22.14
CA ARG A 98 -5.61 5.38 -21.57
C ARG A 98 -6.24 5.02 -20.22
N VAL A 99 -6.14 5.93 -19.26
CA VAL A 99 -6.58 5.73 -17.86
C VAL A 99 -8.12 5.59 -17.76
N ASP A 100 -8.85 5.99 -18.80
CA ASP A 100 -10.30 5.89 -18.97
C ASP A 100 -10.74 4.58 -19.65
N GLU A 101 -9.91 3.96 -20.51
CA GLU A 101 -10.28 2.78 -21.31
C GLU A 101 -9.91 1.44 -20.66
N VAL A 102 -8.90 1.41 -19.80
CA VAL A 102 -8.57 0.22 -19.02
C VAL A 102 -9.53 0.14 -17.86
N ASP A 103 -10.14 -1.03 -17.63
CA ASP A 103 -10.77 -1.39 -16.36
C ASP A 103 -9.80 -1.07 -15.20
N ARG A 104 -9.91 0.15 -14.67
CA ARG A 104 -9.02 0.78 -13.66
C ARG A 104 -8.84 -0.13 -12.45
N SER A 105 -9.83 -1.00 -12.26
CA SER A 105 -9.98 -1.89 -11.14
C SER A 105 -9.04 -3.12 -11.21
N LYS A 106 -8.66 -3.60 -12.40
CA LYS A 106 -8.00 -4.93 -12.52
C LYS A 106 -6.46 -4.92 -12.55
N ARG A 107 -5.80 -3.75 -12.63
CA ARG A 107 -4.33 -3.70 -12.82
C ARG A 107 -3.53 -3.66 -11.52
N PHE A 108 -4.07 -3.10 -10.44
CA PHE A 108 -3.42 -3.10 -9.13
C PHE A 108 -4.09 -4.14 -8.25
N ILE A 109 -3.32 -5.13 -7.80
CA ILE A 109 -3.85 -6.23 -7.00
C ILE A 109 -3.64 -6.06 -5.50
N ALA A 110 -2.65 -5.25 -5.10
CA ALA A 110 -2.30 -4.98 -3.71
C ALA A 110 -1.31 -3.81 -3.58
N LEU A 111 -1.30 -3.18 -2.40
CA LEU A 111 -0.33 -2.17 -1.99
C LEU A 111 0.36 -2.60 -0.69
N GLY A 112 1.69 -2.56 -0.63
CA GLY A 112 2.45 -2.70 0.62
C GLY A 112 2.91 -1.34 1.12
N ILE A 113 2.80 -1.09 2.43
CA ILE A 113 3.29 0.12 3.10
C ILE A 113 4.16 -0.32 4.29
N THR A 114 5.36 0.22 4.40
CA THR A 114 6.32 -0.11 5.45
C THR A 114 6.79 1.16 6.16
N THR A 115 6.92 1.08 7.48
CA THR A 115 7.47 2.14 8.34
C THR A 115 8.58 1.58 9.26
N ASP A 116 9.21 2.43 10.07
CA ASP A 116 10.17 2.05 11.13
C ASP A 116 9.49 1.88 12.50
N GLU A 117 8.19 2.13 12.59
CA GLU A 117 7.43 2.01 13.84
C GLU A 117 7.20 0.56 14.28
N ASP A 118 7.02 0.37 15.59
CA ASP A 118 6.61 -0.90 16.20
C ASP A 118 5.21 -1.33 15.73
N THR A 119 4.36 -0.36 15.45
CA THR A 119 2.99 -0.58 14.96
C THR A 119 2.88 -0.22 13.50
N SER A 120 2.02 -0.94 12.78
CA SER A 120 1.71 -0.58 11.39
C SER A 120 0.99 0.76 11.31
N VAL A 121 1.22 1.51 10.23
CA VAL A 121 0.68 2.86 10.05
C VAL A 121 -0.27 2.89 8.86
N SER A 122 -1.48 3.41 9.09
CA SER A 122 -2.49 3.51 8.05
C SER A 122 -2.23 4.69 7.10
N PRO A 123 -2.64 4.60 5.81
CA PRO A 123 -2.53 5.70 4.86
C PRO A 123 -3.21 6.97 5.38
N CYS A 124 -2.67 8.15 5.09
CA CYS A 124 -3.32 9.42 5.45
C CYS A 124 -4.54 9.70 4.55
N GLY A 125 -5.36 10.70 4.92
CA GLY A 125 -6.57 11.06 4.18
C GLY A 125 -6.33 11.37 2.69
N MET A 126 -5.24 12.06 2.37
CA MET A 126 -4.87 12.36 0.97
C MET A 126 -4.51 11.10 0.19
N CYS A 127 -3.77 10.17 0.80
CA CYS A 127 -3.45 8.89 0.17
C CYS A 127 -4.70 8.04 -0.05
N ARG A 128 -5.62 8.01 0.92
CA ARG A 128 -6.90 7.29 0.78
C ARG A 128 -7.71 7.82 -0.39
N GLN A 129 -7.83 9.14 -0.52
CA GLN A 129 -8.54 9.75 -1.63
C GLN A 129 -7.86 9.45 -2.98
N PHE A 130 -6.52 9.54 -3.03
CA PHE A 130 -5.76 9.24 -4.24
C PHE A 130 -5.90 7.77 -4.65
N LEU A 131 -5.83 6.85 -3.69
CA LEU A 131 -6.03 5.42 -3.94
C LEU A 131 -7.44 5.11 -4.45
N ARG A 132 -8.48 5.75 -3.89
CA ARG A 132 -9.88 5.56 -4.32
C ARG A 132 -10.13 5.90 -5.79
N GLU A 133 -9.33 6.80 -6.36
CA GLU A 133 -9.45 7.19 -7.77
C GLU A 133 -8.97 6.09 -8.74
N PHE A 134 -7.95 5.32 -8.34
CA PHE A 134 -7.24 4.41 -9.24
C PHE A 134 -7.32 2.92 -8.87
N CYS A 135 -7.77 2.59 -7.67
CA CYS A 135 -7.76 1.22 -7.14
C CYS A 135 -9.17 0.73 -6.81
N ARG A 136 -9.36 -0.59 -6.83
CA ARG A 136 -10.63 -1.19 -6.40
C ARG A 136 -10.93 -0.91 -4.93
N PRO A 137 -12.20 -0.73 -4.55
CA PRO A 137 -12.60 -0.64 -3.14
C PRO A 137 -12.13 -1.83 -2.30
N ASP A 138 -12.09 -3.03 -2.87
CA ASP A 138 -11.67 -4.26 -2.19
C ASP A 138 -10.16 -4.57 -2.32
N MET A 139 -9.36 -3.71 -2.97
CA MET A 139 -7.92 -3.96 -3.10
C MET A 139 -7.25 -3.93 -1.72
N PRO A 140 -6.48 -4.99 -1.34
CA PRO A 140 -5.79 -5.03 -0.07
C PRO A 140 -4.62 -4.05 0.02
N ILE A 141 -4.45 -3.48 1.21
CA ILE A 141 -3.31 -2.69 1.65
C ILE A 141 -2.66 -3.44 2.82
N MET A 142 -1.45 -3.93 2.62
CA MET A 142 -0.63 -4.59 3.62
C MET A 142 0.20 -3.53 4.35
N LEU A 143 -0.02 -3.38 5.64
CA LEU A 143 0.63 -2.37 6.48
C LEU A 143 1.68 -3.08 7.35
N PHE A 144 2.93 -3.05 6.91
CA PHE A 144 4.06 -3.66 7.60
C PHE A 144 4.62 -2.73 8.68
N ASN A 145 4.85 -3.27 9.87
CA ASN A 145 5.67 -2.62 10.89
C ASN A 145 7.17 -2.88 10.64
N LYS A 146 8.04 -2.40 11.54
CA LYS A 146 9.49 -2.56 11.43
C LYS A 146 9.96 -4.02 11.41
N ASP A 147 9.23 -4.93 12.04
CA ASP A 147 9.56 -6.36 12.17
C ASP A 147 9.05 -7.17 10.96
N GLY A 148 8.23 -6.56 10.10
CA GLY A 148 7.60 -7.20 8.95
C GLY A 148 6.28 -7.91 9.28
N ASP A 149 5.82 -7.83 10.54
CA ASP A 149 4.44 -8.15 10.89
C ASP A 149 3.51 -7.13 10.23
N PHE A 150 2.30 -7.56 9.86
CA PHE A 150 1.42 -6.71 9.09
C PHE A 150 -0.05 -6.81 9.46
N THR A 151 -0.76 -5.71 9.30
CA THR A 151 -2.22 -5.68 9.27
C THR A 151 -2.68 -5.48 7.83
N VAL A 152 -3.94 -5.83 7.54
CA VAL A 152 -4.52 -5.63 6.21
C VAL A 152 -5.80 -4.80 6.31
N LEU A 153 -5.94 -3.84 5.40
CA LEU A 153 -7.17 -3.07 5.18
C LEU A 153 -7.49 -3.06 3.69
N SER A 154 -8.77 -3.00 3.32
CA SER A 154 -9.14 -2.63 1.94
C SER A 154 -9.14 -1.12 1.73
N ILE A 155 -9.11 -0.66 0.48
CA ILE A 155 -9.29 0.77 0.14
C ILE A 155 -10.58 1.34 0.74
N GLU A 156 -11.67 0.57 0.68
CA GLU A 156 -12.96 0.96 1.22
C GLU A 156 -12.90 1.15 2.74
N GLN A 157 -12.34 0.19 3.47
CA GLN A 157 -12.17 0.24 4.92
C GLN A 157 -11.25 1.38 5.33
N ALA A 158 -10.18 1.60 4.57
CA ALA A 158 -9.27 2.71 4.81
C ALA A 158 -10.04 4.03 4.78
N GLY A 159 -10.98 4.27 3.87
CA GLY A 159 -11.73 5.52 3.87
C GLY A 159 -13.01 5.58 4.73
N ILE A 160 -13.26 4.63 5.64
CA ILE A 160 -14.44 4.63 6.54
C ILE A 160 -14.06 4.85 8.03
N MET A 161 -12.78 5.04 8.37
CA MET A 161 -12.43 5.39 9.76
C MET A 161 -12.89 6.82 10.08
N LYS A 162 -14.11 6.91 10.62
CA LYS A 162 -14.68 8.05 11.33
C LYS A 162 -14.07 8.14 12.72
#